data_AF-A0A525CZS9-F1
#
_entry.id   AF-A0A525CZS9-F1
#
_cell.length_a   1.000
_cell.length_b   1.000
_cell.length_c   1.000
_cell.angle_alpha   90.00
_cell.angle_beta   90.00
_cell.angle_gamma   90.00
#
_symmetry.space_group_name_H-M   'P 1'
#
loop_
_entity.id
_entity.type
_entity.pdbx_description
1 polymer ?
#
loop_
_entity_poly.entity_id
_entity_poly.type
_entity_poly.pdbx_seq_one_letter_code
_entity_poly.pdbx_strand_id
1 'polypeptide(L)'
;MHRRQFLKLFFSVLGAACPTVSMARSLRIQSDDQGPVPHAANTPHRFLFSPDVHDSAVKDLLFTEDNHQYPVVNDIYVSGPDIALFHSSLARLKRLMKIVGYANFSLLGFDTAVKTAKSYSAIGAFSKRELEFLEGLYNTPASVYGFLGDRTASDLTDMIQKKQIQKIPNTGHYLFRGKSLDMYDTICSKIGSDVVLTSGVRGIVKQFYLFLNKARSCDLNLSLASRSLAPPGYSFHGIGDFDVGKRGFGVSNFTVAFTRTNVYDRLAGLGFVKFRYPPKNNLGVRFEPWHIEVI
;
A
#
# COMPACT_ATOMS: atom_id res chain seq x y z
N MET A 1 38.91 6.19 -9.57
CA MET A 1 39.64 7.20 -8.78
C MET A 1 38.97 7.37 -7.43
N HIS A 2 39.79 7.29 -6.37
CA HIS A 2 39.40 7.19 -4.97
C HIS A 2 38.76 8.45 -4.35
N ARG A 3 38.04 8.16 -3.25
CA ARG A 3 37.95 8.88 -1.95
C ARG A 3 36.57 9.45 -1.66
N ARG A 4 35.95 8.92 -0.60
CA ARG A 4 35.71 9.70 0.64
C ARG A 4 35.39 8.77 1.81
N GLN A 5 36.15 9.00 2.88
CA GLN A 5 36.14 8.28 4.15
C GLN A 5 34.95 8.69 5.00
N PHE A 6 34.48 7.72 5.79
CA PHE A 6 33.45 7.81 6.82
C PHE A 6 33.88 8.72 7.97
N LEU A 7 32.98 9.60 8.42
CA LEU A 7 33.03 10.23 9.73
C LEU A 7 32.19 9.37 10.70
N LYS A 8 32.84 8.77 11.70
CA LYS A 8 32.19 8.13 12.84
C LYS A 8 31.83 9.21 13.86
N LEU A 9 30.58 9.24 14.35
CA LEU A 9 30.22 10.03 15.51
C LEU A 9 29.89 9.11 16.68
N PHE A 10 30.57 9.34 17.80
CA PHE A 10 30.32 8.75 19.11
C PHE A 10 29.09 9.39 19.76
N PHE A 11 28.23 8.60 20.40
CA PHE A 11 27.25 9.08 21.38
C PHE A 11 27.82 8.87 22.79
N SER A 12 28.00 9.96 23.54
CA SER A 12 28.25 9.95 24.97
C SER A 12 26.92 10.05 25.72
N VAL A 13 26.77 9.17 26.72
CA VAL A 13 25.64 9.10 27.64
C VAL A 13 25.97 9.88 28.91
N LEU A 14 25.12 10.85 29.26
CA LEU A 14 24.87 11.39 30.61
C LEU A 14 23.43 11.90 30.57
N GLY A 15 22.52 11.67 31.51
CA GLY A 15 22.65 11.30 32.91
C GLY A 15 21.80 12.27 33.74
N ALA A 16 20.61 11.79 34.16
CA ALA A 16 19.76 12.26 35.27
C ALA A 16 19.19 13.70 35.27
N ALA A 17 17.87 13.83 35.42
CA ALA A 17 17.23 14.10 36.72
C ALA A 17 15.71 14.34 36.57
N CYS A 18 14.94 13.70 37.44
CA CYS A 18 13.51 13.89 37.65
C CYS A 18 13.27 15.18 38.47
N PRO A 19 12.07 15.79 38.39
CA PRO A 19 11.28 15.78 39.61
C PRO A 19 9.77 15.54 39.37
N THR A 20 9.20 14.84 40.34
CA THR A 20 7.77 14.62 40.57
C THR A 20 7.10 15.85 41.19
N VAL A 21 5.90 16.24 40.73
CA VAL A 21 4.88 16.90 41.57
C VAL A 21 3.49 16.37 41.19
N SER A 22 2.67 16.22 42.22
CA SER A 22 1.40 15.51 42.34
C SER A 22 0.16 16.41 42.12
N MET A 23 -0.99 15.73 42.04
CA MET A 23 -2.38 16.14 42.30
C MET A 23 -3.27 16.71 41.18
N ALA A 24 -4.03 15.77 40.61
CA ALA A 24 -5.51 15.71 40.61
C ALA A 24 -6.33 16.98 40.38
N ARG A 25 -7.15 16.96 39.31
CA ARG A 25 -8.58 17.26 39.44
C ARG A 25 -9.40 16.59 38.35
N SER A 26 -10.36 15.78 38.81
CA SER A 26 -11.41 15.15 38.02
C SER A 26 -12.46 16.20 37.61
N LEU A 27 -12.89 16.17 36.35
CA LEU A 27 -14.17 16.74 35.92
C LEU A 27 -14.82 15.77 34.93
N ARG A 28 -15.87 15.10 35.41
CA ARG A 28 -16.92 14.48 34.60
C ARG A 28 -17.66 15.59 33.84
N ILE A 29 -17.94 15.36 32.57
CA ILE A 29 -19.12 15.95 31.91
C ILE A 29 -19.90 14.81 31.27
N GLN A 30 -21.19 14.80 31.59
CA GLN A 30 -22.22 13.83 31.26
C GLN A 30 -22.61 13.86 29.78
N SER A 31 -23.13 12.72 29.37
CA SER A 31 -23.94 12.45 28.20
C SER A 31 -25.27 13.22 28.21
N ASP A 32 -25.74 13.53 27.01
CA ASP A 32 -27.10 13.33 26.47
C ASP A 32 -27.41 14.46 25.48
N ASP A 33 -27.78 14.11 24.24
CA ASP A 33 -29.17 14.26 23.80
C ASP A 33 -29.34 13.79 22.35
N GLN A 34 -30.40 13.02 22.11
CA GLN A 34 -30.85 12.57 20.79
C GLN A 34 -31.94 13.51 20.26
N GLY A 35 -31.85 13.90 19.00
CA GLY A 35 -32.90 14.65 18.28
C GLY A 35 -32.81 14.41 16.77
N PRO A 36 -33.89 14.66 16.01
CA PRO A 36 -34.51 13.63 15.15
C PRO A 36 -34.01 13.57 13.70
N VAL A 37 -34.21 12.38 13.11
CA VAL A 37 -33.98 12.04 11.70
C VAL A 37 -35.07 12.64 10.79
N PRO A 38 -34.72 13.31 9.68
CA PRO A 38 -35.68 13.60 8.62
C PRO A 38 -35.62 12.57 7.47
N HIS A 39 -36.78 12.01 7.15
CA HIS A 39 -37.09 11.27 5.92
C HIS A 39 -37.22 12.20 4.70
N ALA A 40 -36.59 11.84 3.58
CA ALA A 40 -36.95 12.11 2.17
C ALA A 40 -35.74 11.75 1.28
N ALA A 41 -35.79 11.23 0.05
CA ALA A 41 -36.81 10.75 -0.85
C ALA A 41 -36.12 9.84 -1.90
N ASN A 42 -36.84 8.87 -2.45
CA ASN A 42 -36.37 7.95 -3.49
C ASN A 42 -35.95 8.70 -4.78
N THR A 43 -34.68 8.59 -5.16
CA THR A 43 -34.17 8.91 -6.51
C THR A 43 -33.23 7.78 -6.94
N PRO A 44 -33.31 7.26 -8.18
CA PRO A 44 -32.52 6.09 -8.58
C PRO A 44 -31.05 6.48 -8.72
N HIS A 45 -30.23 6.05 -7.74
CA HIS A 45 -28.79 6.22 -7.79
C HIS A 45 -28.18 5.34 -8.89
N ARG A 46 -27.89 5.98 -10.03
CA ARG A 46 -26.94 5.48 -11.03
C ARG A 46 -25.56 5.46 -10.36
N PHE A 47 -25.12 4.29 -9.90
CA PHE A 47 -23.81 4.10 -9.26
C PHE A 47 -22.67 4.41 -10.25
N LEU A 48 -22.27 5.67 -10.33
CA LEU A 48 -20.99 6.08 -10.86
C LEU A 48 -19.92 5.71 -9.82
N PHE A 49 -19.19 4.63 -10.07
CA PHE A 49 -17.94 4.37 -9.36
C PHE A 49 -17.00 5.56 -9.63
N SER A 50 -16.85 6.44 -8.65
CA SER A 50 -15.86 7.52 -8.73
C SER A 50 -14.45 6.89 -8.61
N PRO A 51 -13.55 7.12 -9.58
CA PRO A 51 -12.17 6.59 -9.55
C PRO A 51 -11.30 7.12 -8.41
N ASP A 52 -11.79 8.07 -7.61
CA ASP A 52 -11.03 8.81 -6.60
C ASP A 52 -10.89 8.08 -5.24
N VAL A 53 -11.53 6.92 -5.06
CA VAL A 53 -11.39 6.11 -3.85
C VAL A 53 -10.20 5.13 -4.03
N HIS A 54 -8.98 5.65 -3.82
CA HIS A 54 -7.69 4.98 -4.07
C HIS A 54 -7.44 3.67 -3.30
N ASP A 55 -6.77 2.69 -3.93
CA ASP A 55 -6.25 1.44 -3.32
C ASP A 55 -5.66 1.59 -1.91
N SER A 56 -4.90 2.66 -1.64
CA SER A 56 -4.31 2.86 -0.31
C SER A 56 -5.33 3.31 0.72
N ALA A 57 -6.18 4.29 0.39
CA ALA A 57 -7.27 4.74 1.27
C ALA A 57 -8.32 3.64 1.47
N VAL A 58 -8.51 2.78 0.46
CA VAL A 58 -9.39 1.61 0.50
C VAL A 58 -8.80 0.52 1.38
N LYS A 59 -7.49 0.24 1.26
CA LYS A 59 -6.79 -0.69 2.16
C LYS A 59 -6.72 -0.13 3.59
N ASP A 60 -6.60 1.18 3.77
CA ASP A 60 -6.50 1.86 5.08
C ASP A 60 -7.79 1.79 5.92
N LEU A 61 -8.97 1.72 5.29
CA LEU A 61 -10.26 1.92 5.99
C LEU A 61 -10.74 0.72 6.84
N LEU A 62 -10.19 -0.49 6.72
CA LEU A 62 -10.76 -1.66 7.42
C LEU A 62 -9.73 -2.74 7.81
N PHE A 63 -8.83 -2.43 8.75
CA PHE A 63 -8.03 -3.47 9.43
C PHE A 63 -8.69 -3.90 10.75
N THR A 64 -9.38 -5.03 10.73
CA THR A 64 -9.75 -5.87 11.89
C THR A 64 -9.64 -7.31 11.35
N GLU A 65 -8.84 -8.25 11.84
CA GLU A 65 -8.42 -8.63 13.19
C GLU A 65 -7.07 -9.38 13.05
N ASP A 66 -5.96 -8.86 13.57
CA ASP A 66 -4.76 -9.67 13.87
C ASP A 66 -3.72 -8.85 14.66
N ASN A 67 -2.83 -9.52 15.40
CA ASN A 67 -1.73 -8.91 16.20
C ASN A 67 -0.78 -8.00 15.39
N HIS A 68 -0.90 -7.97 14.07
CA HIS A 68 -0.15 -7.10 13.16
C HIS A 68 -0.57 -5.62 13.22
N GLN A 69 -1.54 -5.25 14.06
CA GLN A 69 -2.15 -3.91 14.07
C GLN A 69 -1.56 -2.94 15.09
N TYR A 70 -0.81 -3.43 16.08
CA TYR A 70 -0.32 -2.59 17.16
C TYR A 70 1.16 -2.27 17.00
N PRO A 71 1.58 -1.03 17.29
CA PRO A 71 2.98 -0.70 17.44
C PRO A 71 3.65 -1.62 18.46
N VAL A 72 4.88 -2.05 18.19
CA VAL A 72 5.71 -2.78 19.16
C VAL A 72 6.97 -1.99 19.46
N VAL A 73 7.64 -2.28 20.59
CA VAL A 73 8.75 -1.48 21.13
C VAL A 73 9.89 -1.23 20.12
N ASN A 74 10.14 -2.17 19.22
CA ASN A 74 11.25 -2.11 18.26
C ASN A 74 10.79 -1.71 16.84
N ASP A 75 9.58 -1.16 16.69
CA ASP A 75 9.13 -0.66 15.39
C ASP A 75 9.98 0.52 14.91
N ILE A 76 10.24 0.53 13.60
CA ILE A 76 10.99 1.58 12.94
C ILE A 76 10.04 2.65 12.45
N TYR A 77 10.28 3.87 12.89
CA TYR A 77 9.55 5.06 12.46
C TYR A 77 10.40 5.87 11.49
N VAL A 78 9.75 6.72 10.69
CA VAL A 78 10.46 7.77 9.95
C VAL A 78 11.21 8.65 10.96
N SER A 79 12.52 8.82 10.74
CA SER A 79 13.38 9.60 11.63
C SER A 79 12.96 11.07 11.65
N GLY A 80 13.13 11.75 12.79
CA GLY A 80 12.78 13.17 12.95
C GLY A 80 13.29 14.08 11.82
N PRO A 81 14.58 13.99 11.42
CA PRO A 81 15.12 14.73 10.27
C PRO A 81 14.45 14.44 8.93
N ASP A 82 13.89 13.24 8.74
CA ASP A 82 13.31 12.78 7.47
C ASP A 82 11.79 12.99 7.38
N ILE A 83 11.09 13.37 8.46
CA ILE A 83 9.63 13.56 8.47
C ILE A 83 9.20 14.56 7.37
N ALA A 84 9.93 15.66 7.21
CA ALA A 84 9.64 16.64 6.16
C ALA A 84 9.80 16.05 4.75
N LEU A 85 10.85 15.24 4.53
CA LEU A 85 11.11 14.56 3.26
C LEU A 85 10.06 13.49 2.95
N PHE A 86 9.61 12.76 3.97
CA PHE A 86 8.51 11.81 3.86
C PHE A 86 7.24 12.48 3.36
N HIS A 87 6.80 13.56 4.03
CA HIS A 87 5.57 14.25 3.66
C HIS A 87 5.66 14.91 2.29
N SER A 88 6.79 15.55 1.97
CA SER A 88 6.97 16.20 0.67
C SER A 88 7.02 15.18 -0.48
N SER A 89 7.71 14.05 -0.29
CA SER A 89 7.79 12.96 -1.26
C SER A 89 6.42 12.33 -1.51
N LEU A 90 5.67 12.00 -0.45
CA LEU A 90 4.31 11.44 -0.57
C LEU A 90 3.36 12.43 -1.27
N ALA A 91 3.42 13.72 -0.93
CA ALA A 91 2.62 14.73 -1.59
C ALA A 91 2.96 14.85 -3.09
N ARG A 92 4.24 14.74 -3.45
CA ARG A 92 4.69 14.78 -4.85
C ARG A 92 4.23 13.55 -5.63
N LEU A 93 4.34 12.36 -5.05
CA LEU A 93 3.80 11.12 -5.64
C LEU A 93 2.28 11.21 -5.84
N LYS A 94 1.54 11.80 -4.90
CA LYS A 94 0.11 12.05 -5.03
C LYS A 94 -0.22 12.97 -6.22
N ARG A 95 0.52 14.07 -6.39
CA ARG A 95 0.34 14.98 -7.54
C ARG A 95 0.71 14.30 -8.86
N LEU A 96 1.79 13.50 -8.86
CA LEU A 96 2.21 12.71 -10.01
C LEU A 96 1.10 11.74 -10.44
N MET A 97 0.53 10.96 -9.51
CA MET A 97 -0.60 10.06 -9.79
C MET A 97 -1.81 10.81 -10.37
N LYS A 98 -2.16 11.97 -9.80
CA LYS A 98 -3.28 12.80 -10.29
C LYS A 98 -3.07 13.23 -11.75
N ILE A 99 -1.83 13.59 -12.13
CA ILE A 99 -1.53 14.07 -13.48
C ILE A 99 -1.41 12.92 -14.49
N VAL A 100 -0.70 11.84 -14.16
CA VAL A 100 -0.49 10.74 -15.11
C VAL A 100 -1.73 9.84 -15.25
N GLY A 101 -2.61 9.86 -14.26
CA GLY A 101 -3.80 9.02 -14.17
C GLY A 101 -3.50 7.68 -13.51
N TYR A 102 -4.49 7.17 -12.76
CA TYR A 102 -4.36 5.99 -11.90
C TYR A 102 -3.79 4.74 -12.61
N ALA A 103 -4.32 4.42 -13.80
CA ALA A 103 -3.88 3.26 -14.56
C ALA A 103 -2.41 3.40 -15.00
N ASN A 104 -2.03 4.54 -15.57
CA ASN A 104 -0.66 4.79 -16.03
C ASN A 104 0.33 4.89 -14.86
N PHE A 105 -0.11 5.43 -13.71
CA PHE A 105 0.70 5.51 -12.49
C PHE A 105 1.14 4.12 -12.01
N SER A 106 0.30 3.10 -12.25
CA SER A 106 0.61 1.71 -11.92
C SER A 106 1.77 1.14 -12.76
N LEU A 107 2.14 1.77 -13.86
CA LEU A 107 3.21 1.35 -14.77
C LEU A 107 4.45 2.26 -14.73
N LEU A 108 4.38 3.36 -13.96
CA LEU A 108 5.37 4.41 -14.01
C LEU A 108 6.69 3.96 -13.37
N GLY A 109 7.78 3.96 -14.14
CA GLY A 109 9.13 3.71 -13.66
C GLY A 109 9.72 4.94 -12.97
N PHE A 110 10.73 4.74 -12.12
CA PHE A 110 11.31 5.80 -11.26
C PHE A 110 11.90 6.97 -12.08
N ASP A 111 12.75 6.70 -13.06
CA ASP A 111 13.34 7.75 -13.91
C ASP A 111 12.29 8.56 -14.67
N THR A 112 11.25 7.87 -15.16
CA THR A 112 10.15 8.53 -15.86
C THR A 112 9.38 9.42 -14.89
N ALA A 113 9.11 8.95 -13.66
CA ALA A 113 8.49 9.76 -12.61
C ALA A 113 9.30 11.03 -12.29
N VAL A 114 10.63 10.92 -12.15
CA VAL A 114 11.50 12.08 -11.88
C VAL A 114 11.46 13.08 -13.03
N LYS A 115 11.57 12.58 -14.28
CA LYS A 115 11.49 13.42 -15.49
C LYS A 115 10.12 14.11 -15.59
N THR A 116 9.03 13.37 -15.42
CA THR A 116 7.67 13.92 -15.46
C THR A 116 7.45 14.96 -14.36
N ALA A 117 7.88 14.70 -13.13
CA ALA A 117 7.76 15.66 -12.04
C ALA A 117 8.51 16.97 -12.32
N LYS A 118 9.68 16.88 -12.96
CA LYS A 118 10.45 18.06 -13.40
C LYS A 118 9.77 18.82 -14.54
N SER A 119 9.15 18.12 -15.49
CA SER A 119 8.52 18.73 -16.67
C SER A 119 7.18 19.41 -16.37
N TYR A 120 6.45 18.96 -15.35
CA TYR A 120 5.12 19.50 -15.02
C TYR A 120 5.18 20.31 -13.71
N SER A 121 5.08 21.64 -13.82
CA SER A 121 5.14 22.56 -12.67
C SER A 121 4.09 22.25 -11.59
N ALA A 122 2.91 21.77 -11.98
CA ALA A 122 1.86 21.34 -11.05
C ALA A 122 2.27 20.14 -10.17
N ILE A 123 3.27 19.34 -10.58
CA ILE A 123 3.88 18.30 -9.74
C ILE A 123 5.06 18.89 -8.96
N GLY A 124 5.92 19.61 -9.68
CA GLY A 124 7.20 20.14 -9.20
C GLY A 124 8.28 19.06 -9.11
N ALA A 125 9.52 19.42 -9.42
CA ALA A 125 10.66 18.50 -9.40
C ALA A 125 10.90 17.91 -8.00
N PHE A 126 11.37 16.66 -7.96
CA PHE A 126 11.94 16.10 -6.74
C PHE A 126 13.24 16.84 -6.40
N SER A 127 13.40 17.23 -5.14
CA SER A 127 14.68 17.70 -4.63
C SER A 127 15.67 16.53 -4.52
N LYS A 128 16.97 16.83 -4.48
CA LYS A 128 18.00 15.81 -4.28
C LYS A 128 17.78 15.01 -2.99
N ARG A 129 17.37 15.68 -1.90
CA ARG A 129 17.11 15.03 -0.61
C ARG A 129 15.87 14.12 -0.64
N GLU A 130 14.84 14.48 -1.40
CA GLU A 130 13.69 13.58 -1.62
C GLU A 130 14.10 12.32 -2.38
N LEU A 131 14.97 12.45 -3.39
CA LEU A 131 15.49 11.30 -4.14
C LEU A 131 16.37 10.42 -3.25
N GLU A 132 17.31 11.00 -2.50
CA GLU A 132 18.17 10.28 -1.55
C GLU A 132 17.33 9.55 -0.48
N PHE A 133 16.23 10.16 0.00
CA PHE A 133 15.30 9.53 0.92
C PHE A 133 14.58 8.32 0.30
N LEU A 134 14.04 8.46 -0.91
CA LEU A 134 13.34 7.36 -1.61
C LEU A 134 14.30 6.21 -1.95
N GLU A 135 15.52 6.54 -2.42
CA GLU A 135 16.59 5.56 -2.65
C GLU A 135 16.99 4.84 -1.35
N GLY A 136 17.12 5.57 -0.24
CA GLY A 136 17.38 5.00 1.08
C GLY A 136 16.31 4.00 1.51
N LEU A 137 15.03 4.34 1.33
CA LEU A 137 13.92 3.43 1.61
C LEU A 137 13.96 2.16 0.74
N TYR A 138 14.27 2.28 -0.56
CA TYR A 138 14.37 1.13 -1.46
C TYR A 138 15.56 0.21 -1.14
N ASN A 139 16.69 0.80 -0.74
CA ASN A 139 17.92 0.06 -0.46
C ASN A 139 17.93 -0.55 0.94
N THR A 140 17.08 -0.08 1.86
CA THR A 140 16.93 -0.69 3.18
C THR A 140 16.31 -2.07 3.04
N PRO A 141 16.95 -3.15 3.54
CA PRO A 141 16.36 -4.48 3.51
C PRO A 141 14.99 -4.50 4.21
N ALA A 142 13.98 -5.12 3.60
CA ALA A 142 12.62 -5.13 4.15
C ALA A 142 12.54 -5.80 5.53
N SER A 143 13.49 -6.69 5.85
CA SER A 143 13.62 -7.33 7.16
C SER A 143 13.89 -6.35 8.30
N VAL A 144 14.46 -5.17 8.01
CA VAL A 144 14.61 -4.08 8.98
C VAL A 144 13.26 -3.58 9.47
N TYR A 145 12.25 -3.57 8.60
CA TYR A 145 10.86 -3.23 8.94
C TYR A 145 10.08 -4.44 9.49
N GLY A 146 10.69 -5.62 9.51
CA GLY A 146 10.05 -6.87 9.92
C GLY A 146 9.31 -7.61 8.80
N PHE A 147 9.48 -7.20 7.53
CA PHE A 147 8.94 -7.92 6.37
C PHE A 147 9.99 -8.89 5.81
N LEU A 148 9.70 -10.19 5.82
CA LEU A 148 10.65 -11.25 5.47
C LEU A 148 10.34 -11.93 4.13
N GLY A 149 9.42 -11.37 3.33
CA GLY A 149 9.18 -11.83 1.96
C GLY A 149 10.32 -11.48 1.00
N ASP A 150 10.39 -12.18 -0.12
CA ASP A 150 11.47 -12.01 -1.10
C ASP A 150 11.42 -10.66 -1.82
N ARG A 151 12.59 -10.15 -2.19
CA ARG A 151 12.73 -9.00 -3.08
C ARG A 151 12.36 -9.41 -4.50
N THR A 152 11.49 -8.64 -5.15
CA THR A 152 10.99 -8.94 -6.50
C THR A 152 11.57 -8.02 -7.57
N ALA A 153 11.94 -6.79 -7.21
CA ALA A 153 12.61 -5.85 -8.10
C ALA A 153 14.14 -6.01 -8.01
N SER A 154 14.80 -6.01 -9.17
CA SER A 154 16.26 -6.00 -9.25
C SER A 154 16.84 -4.61 -9.04
N ASP A 155 16.19 -3.58 -9.58
CA ASP A 155 16.66 -2.20 -9.57
C ASP A 155 15.51 -1.20 -9.31
N LEU A 156 15.85 -0.06 -8.71
CA LEU A 156 14.90 1.04 -8.48
C LEU A 156 14.32 1.56 -9.80
N THR A 157 15.09 1.48 -10.87
CA THR A 157 14.76 1.99 -12.20
C THR A 157 14.05 0.97 -13.08
N ASP A 158 13.75 -0.23 -12.55
CA ASP A 158 13.03 -1.27 -13.29
C ASP A 158 11.71 -0.75 -13.85
N MET A 159 11.43 -1.13 -15.11
CA MET A 159 10.25 -0.68 -15.84
C MET A 159 9.41 -1.86 -16.32
N ILE A 160 8.10 -1.75 -16.15
CA ILE A 160 7.14 -2.67 -16.75
C ILE A 160 7.01 -2.36 -18.23
N GLN A 161 7.30 -3.34 -19.08
CA GLN A 161 7.23 -3.16 -20.52
C GLN A 161 5.78 -3.21 -21.00
N LYS A 162 5.32 -2.15 -21.68
CA LYS A 162 3.93 -2.05 -22.19
C LYS A 162 3.51 -3.22 -23.08
N LYS A 163 4.44 -3.84 -23.79
CA LYS A 163 4.17 -5.02 -24.64
C LYS A 163 3.81 -6.28 -23.83
N GLN A 164 4.24 -6.36 -22.57
CA GLN A 164 4.03 -7.52 -21.70
C GLN A 164 2.74 -7.44 -20.90
N ILE A 165 1.94 -6.37 -21.06
CA ILE A 165 0.74 -6.15 -20.26
C ILE A 165 -0.49 -5.95 -21.15
N GLN A 166 -1.65 -6.17 -20.55
CA GLN A 166 -2.96 -5.91 -21.14
C GLN A 166 -3.81 -5.12 -20.15
N LYS A 167 -4.41 -4.02 -20.62
CA LYS A 167 -5.37 -3.25 -19.82
C LYS A 167 -6.65 -4.05 -19.69
N ILE A 168 -7.16 -4.20 -18.48
CA ILE A 168 -8.42 -4.91 -18.22
C ILE A 168 -9.56 -3.88 -18.25
N PRO A 169 -10.52 -3.98 -19.18
CA PRO A 169 -11.59 -2.99 -19.34
C PRO A 169 -12.36 -2.75 -18.04
N ASN A 170 -12.73 -1.49 -17.77
CA ASN A 170 -13.57 -1.07 -16.63
C ASN A 170 -13.00 -1.34 -15.23
N THR A 171 -11.72 -1.71 -15.11
CA THR A 171 -11.07 -1.96 -13.82
C THR A 171 -10.06 -0.86 -13.44
N GLY A 172 -9.50 -0.15 -14.42
CA GLY A 172 -8.40 0.78 -14.18
C GLY A 172 -7.04 0.07 -13.97
N HIS A 173 -6.99 -1.25 -14.13
CA HIS A 173 -5.80 -2.07 -13.90
C HIS A 173 -5.30 -2.73 -15.19
N TYR A 174 -4.08 -3.26 -15.10
CA TYR A 174 -3.45 -4.10 -16.12
C TYR A 174 -3.12 -5.46 -15.52
N LEU A 175 -3.02 -6.47 -16.37
CA LEU A 175 -2.42 -7.76 -16.05
C LEU A 175 -1.23 -8.03 -16.98
N PHE A 176 -0.27 -8.81 -16.51
CA PHE A 176 0.76 -9.36 -17.40
C PHE A 176 0.14 -10.35 -18.37
N ARG A 177 0.58 -10.33 -19.63
CA ARG A 177 0.21 -11.31 -20.65
C ARG A 177 0.77 -12.68 -20.29
N GLY A 178 0.12 -13.73 -20.81
CA GLY A 178 0.43 -15.11 -20.44
C GLY A 178 -0.23 -15.44 -19.10
N LYS A 179 0.53 -16.06 -18.19
CA LYS A 179 0.00 -16.70 -16.98
C LYS A 179 -1.00 -15.85 -16.17
N SER A 180 -0.70 -14.58 -15.90
CA SER A 180 -1.59 -13.73 -15.09
C SER A 180 -2.93 -13.46 -15.78
N LEU A 181 -2.89 -13.12 -17.07
CA LEU A 181 -4.09 -12.90 -17.87
C LEU A 181 -4.89 -14.20 -18.03
N ASP A 182 -4.23 -15.31 -18.38
CA ASP A 182 -4.87 -16.62 -18.57
C ASP A 182 -5.55 -17.10 -17.26
N MET A 183 -4.89 -16.88 -16.12
CA MET A 183 -5.43 -17.23 -14.81
C MET A 183 -6.66 -16.37 -14.47
N TYR A 184 -6.59 -15.05 -14.72
CA TYR A 184 -7.72 -14.16 -14.48
C TYR A 184 -8.93 -14.48 -15.39
N ASP A 185 -8.68 -14.78 -16.67
CA ASP A 185 -9.73 -15.18 -17.61
C ASP A 185 -10.36 -16.51 -17.20
N THR A 186 -9.55 -17.46 -16.72
CA THR A 186 -10.04 -18.72 -16.16
C THR A 186 -10.91 -18.47 -14.92
N ILE A 187 -10.46 -17.64 -13.97
CA ILE A 187 -11.24 -17.24 -12.80
C ILE A 187 -12.57 -16.62 -13.22
N CYS A 188 -12.57 -15.69 -14.18
CA CYS A 188 -13.80 -15.08 -14.70
C CYS A 188 -14.73 -16.12 -15.33
N SER A 189 -14.20 -17.07 -16.11
CA SER A 189 -15.01 -18.13 -16.72
C SER A 189 -15.67 -19.06 -15.70
N LYS A 190 -14.98 -19.34 -14.59
CA LYS A 190 -15.42 -20.30 -13.58
C LYS A 190 -16.31 -19.66 -12.52
N ILE A 191 -16.11 -18.38 -12.20
CA ILE A 191 -16.84 -17.67 -11.14
C ILE A 191 -17.95 -16.78 -11.71
N GLY A 192 -17.78 -16.25 -12.91
CA GLY A 192 -18.75 -15.36 -13.55
C GLY A 192 -18.59 -13.91 -13.10
N SER A 193 -19.66 -13.12 -13.27
CA SER A 193 -19.62 -11.66 -13.13
C SER A 193 -19.42 -11.15 -11.70
N ASP A 194 -19.53 -12.00 -10.68
CA ASP A 194 -19.35 -11.63 -9.28
C ASP A 194 -17.88 -11.33 -8.91
N VAL A 195 -16.92 -11.88 -9.65
CA VAL A 195 -15.49 -11.59 -9.45
C VAL A 195 -15.11 -10.30 -10.16
N VAL A 196 -14.20 -9.54 -9.55
CA VAL A 196 -13.62 -8.33 -10.14
C VAL A 196 -12.13 -8.26 -9.81
N LEU A 197 -11.32 -7.79 -10.77
CA LEU A 197 -9.93 -7.40 -10.53
C LEU A 197 -9.89 -6.15 -9.66
N THR A 198 -9.30 -6.24 -8.48
CA THR A 198 -9.22 -5.15 -7.50
C THR A 198 -7.82 -4.54 -7.42
N SER A 199 -6.79 -5.26 -7.85
CA SER A 199 -5.46 -4.72 -8.11
C SER A 199 -4.75 -5.61 -9.13
N GLY A 200 -3.92 -5.02 -9.99
CA GLY A 200 -3.16 -5.75 -11.00
C GLY A 200 -1.70 -5.36 -10.97
N VAL A 201 -1.09 -5.24 -12.15
CA VAL A 201 0.29 -4.79 -12.35
C VAL A 201 0.60 -3.54 -11.51
N ARG A 202 1.73 -3.56 -10.81
CA ARG A 202 2.16 -2.45 -9.95
C ARG A 202 3.68 -2.24 -10.00
N GLY A 203 4.08 -1.13 -10.60
CA GLY A 203 5.46 -0.68 -10.67
C GLY A 203 5.95 -0.02 -9.38
N ILE A 204 7.25 0.25 -9.36
CA ILE A 204 7.97 0.74 -8.18
C ILE A 204 7.42 2.06 -7.62
N VAL A 205 7.06 3.01 -8.49
CA VAL A 205 6.54 4.33 -8.09
C VAL A 205 5.18 4.22 -7.41
N LYS A 206 4.30 3.34 -7.93
CA LYS A 206 3.03 3.06 -7.26
C LYS A 206 3.26 2.37 -5.91
N GLN A 207 4.22 1.44 -5.83
CA GLN A 207 4.53 0.80 -4.55
C GLN A 207 5.06 1.78 -3.50
N PHE A 208 5.93 2.73 -3.87
CA PHE A 208 6.32 3.84 -2.98
C PHE A 208 5.11 4.61 -2.46
N TYR A 209 4.22 5.02 -3.37
CA TYR A 209 3.04 5.79 -3.00
C TYR A 209 2.16 5.03 -2.00
N LEU A 210 1.87 3.76 -2.27
CA LEU A 210 1.05 2.94 -1.38
C LEU A 210 1.72 2.74 -0.02
N PHE A 211 3.02 2.41 0.00
CA PHE A 211 3.77 2.17 1.24
C PHE A 211 3.89 3.42 2.10
N LEU A 212 4.27 4.56 1.52
CA LEU A 212 4.34 5.83 2.24
C LEU A 212 2.97 6.29 2.71
N ASN A 213 1.91 6.10 1.92
CA ASN A 213 0.57 6.43 2.40
C ASN A 213 0.16 5.55 3.58
N LYS A 214 0.50 4.26 3.56
CA LYS A 214 0.24 3.34 4.68
C LYS A 214 1.05 3.71 5.91
N ALA A 215 2.34 4.04 5.76
CA ALA A 215 3.14 4.55 6.87
C ALA A 215 2.55 5.82 7.48
N ARG A 216 1.99 6.71 6.66
CA ARG A 216 1.31 7.91 7.15
C ARG A 216 0.05 7.58 7.96
N SER A 217 -0.71 6.56 7.59
CA SER A 217 -1.88 6.11 8.37
C SER A 217 -1.49 5.33 9.63
N CYS A 218 -0.25 4.90 9.72
CA CYS A 218 0.36 4.24 10.87
C CYS A 218 1.26 5.19 11.69
N ASP A 219 0.96 6.49 11.74
CA ASP A 219 1.73 7.49 12.50
C ASP A 219 3.24 7.49 12.18
N LEU A 220 3.57 7.35 10.90
CA LEU A 220 4.93 7.27 10.37
C LEU A 220 5.71 6.00 10.78
N ASN A 221 5.02 4.98 11.29
CA ASN A 221 5.58 3.67 11.60
C ASN A 221 5.75 2.83 10.33
N LEU A 222 6.99 2.68 9.87
CA LEU A 222 7.35 1.91 8.67
C LEU A 222 7.20 0.41 8.89
N SER A 223 7.51 -0.09 10.10
CA SER A 223 7.34 -1.49 10.46
C SER A 223 5.87 -1.91 10.50
N LEU A 224 5.01 -1.07 11.07
CA LEU A 224 3.56 -1.32 11.09
C LEU A 224 2.97 -1.25 9.68
N ALA A 225 3.47 -0.35 8.83
CA ALA A 225 3.09 -0.32 7.44
C ALA A 225 3.50 -1.59 6.67
N SER A 226 4.73 -2.10 6.91
CA SER A 226 5.23 -3.28 6.20
C SER A 226 4.49 -4.56 6.55
N ARG A 227 3.92 -4.64 7.77
CA ARG A 227 3.01 -5.73 8.16
C ARG A 227 1.72 -5.79 7.33
N SER A 228 1.37 -4.68 6.68
CA SER A 228 0.14 -4.56 5.92
C SER A 228 0.36 -4.54 4.41
N LEU A 229 1.55 -4.13 3.99
CA LEU A 229 1.86 -3.84 2.60
C LEU A 229 3.36 -3.94 2.37
N ALA A 230 3.78 -4.71 1.36
CA ALA A 230 5.19 -4.89 1.02
C ALA A 230 5.92 -3.54 0.83
N PRO A 231 7.16 -3.38 1.33
CA PRO A 231 7.98 -2.21 1.02
C PRO A 231 8.28 -2.09 -0.50
N PRO A 232 8.70 -0.90 -0.98
CA PRO A 232 9.12 -0.71 -2.36
C PRO A 232 10.22 -1.72 -2.75
N GLY A 233 10.01 -2.45 -3.84
CA GLY A 233 10.92 -3.49 -4.34
C GLY A 233 10.57 -4.93 -3.92
N TYR A 234 9.56 -5.13 -3.07
CA TYR A 234 9.16 -6.44 -2.53
C TYR A 234 7.73 -6.84 -2.94
N SER A 235 7.12 -6.14 -3.90
CA SER A 235 5.75 -6.39 -4.35
C SER A 235 5.72 -7.41 -5.49
N PHE A 236 5.02 -8.52 -5.31
CA PHE A 236 4.82 -9.53 -6.35
C PHE A 236 3.93 -9.07 -7.52
N HIS A 237 3.12 -8.02 -7.32
CA HIS A 237 2.42 -7.37 -8.44
C HIS A 237 3.34 -6.76 -9.50
N GLY A 238 4.63 -6.59 -9.20
CA GLY A 238 5.63 -6.16 -10.17
C GLY A 238 6.04 -7.26 -11.14
N ILE A 239 5.73 -8.53 -10.84
CA ILE A 239 6.18 -9.70 -11.59
C ILE A 239 5.08 -10.68 -12.01
N GLY A 240 3.82 -10.49 -11.60
CA GLY A 240 2.74 -11.35 -12.09
C GLY A 240 1.47 -11.32 -11.25
N ASP A 241 1.61 -11.18 -9.94
CA ASP A 241 0.49 -11.36 -9.01
C ASP A 241 -0.56 -10.24 -9.13
N PHE A 242 -1.79 -10.59 -8.75
CA PHE A 242 -2.93 -9.67 -8.80
C PHE A 242 -3.94 -9.96 -7.68
N ASP A 243 -4.75 -8.97 -7.36
CA ASP A 243 -5.80 -9.06 -6.35
C ASP A 243 -7.16 -9.20 -7.04
N VAL A 244 -7.99 -10.11 -6.55
CA VAL A 244 -9.40 -10.23 -6.94
C VAL A 244 -10.30 -9.97 -5.76
N GLY A 245 -11.55 -9.63 -6.04
CA GLY A 245 -12.56 -9.42 -5.01
C GLY A 245 -13.95 -9.72 -5.52
N LYS A 246 -14.92 -9.56 -4.62
CA LYS A 246 -16.34 -9.60 -4.94
C LYS A 246 -16.81 -8.22 -5.40
N ARG A 247 -17.54 -8.19 -6.51
CA ARG A 247 -18.18 -7.00 -7.05
C ARG A 247 -19.13 -6.39 -6.00
N GLY A 248 -19.07 -5.07 -5.85
CA GLY A 248 -19.88 -4.33 -4.88
C GLY A 248 -19.44 -4.48 -3.42
N PHE A 249 -18.37 -5.21 -3.13
CA PHE A 249 -17.88 -5.41 -1.76
C PHE A 249 -16.89 -4.31 -1.30
N GLY A 250 -16.50 -3.42 -2.21
CA GLY A 250 -15.74 -2.21 -1.90
C GLY A 250 -14.46 -2.49 -1.11
N VAL A 251 -14.25 -1.71 -0.05
CA VAL A 251 -13.13 -1.81 0.90
C VAL A 251 -13.06 -3.18 1.59
N SER A 252 -14.19 -3.86 1.80
CA SER A 252 -14.24 -5.14 2.50
C SER A 252 -13.54 -6.27 1.73
N ASN A 253 -13.27 -6.08 0.43
CA ASN A 253 -12.43 -7.00 -0.36
C ASN A 253 -11.01 -7.13 0.20
N PHE A 254 -10.49 -6.11 0.89
CA PHE A 254 -9.13 -6.09 1.42
C PHE A 254 -9.09 -6.37 2.94
N THR A 255 -10.02 -7.20 3.40
CA THR A 255 -10.21 -7.57 4.82
C THR A 255 -10.50 -9.06 4.94
N VAL A 256 -10.47 -9.59 6.16
CA VAL A 256 -10.90 -10.96 6.43
C VAL A 256 -12.37 -11.19 6.06
N ALA A 257 -13.21 -10.15 5.96
CA ALA A 257 -14.60 -10.32 5.53
C ALA A 257 -14.73 -10.89 4.11
N PHE A 258 -13.70 -10.74 3.25
CA PHE A 258 -13.70 -11.37 1.94
C PHE A 258 -13.78 -12.90 2.00
N THR A 259 -13.23 -13.52 3.05
CA THR A 259 -13.28 -14.98 3.24
C THR A 259 -14.68 -15.51 3.51
N ARG A 260 -15.63 -14.64 3.84
CA ARG A 260 -17.03 -14.98 4.11
C ARG A 260 -17.92 -14.86 2.88
N THR A 261 -17.32 -14.69 1.69
CA THR A 261 -18.06 -14.49 0.45
C THR A 261 -18.09 -15.75 -0.42
N ASN A 262 -19.18 -15.93 -1.17
CA ASN A 262 -19.31 -17.01 -2.16
C ASN A 262 -18.20 -16.96 -3.23
N VAL A 263 -17.69 -15.78 -3.56
CA VAL A 263 -16.57 -15.60 -4.49
C VAL A 263 -15.31 -16.23 -3.92
N TYR A 264 -14.99 -15.95 -2.66
CA TYR A 264 -13.85 -16.57 -1.99
C TYR A 264 -13.99 -18.09 -1.88
N ASP A 265 -15.15 -18.60 -1.46
CA ASP A 265 -15.39 -20.04 -1.35
C ASP A 265 -15.14 -20.76 -2.68
N ARG A 266 -15.55 -20.15 -3.79
CA ARG A 266 -15.32 -20.68 -5.14
C ARG A 266 -13.87 -20.57 -5.57
N LEU A 267 -13.19 -19.45 -5.30
CA LEU A 267 -11.76 -19.31 -5.57
C LEU A 267 -10.94 -20.37 -4.81
N ALA A 268 -11.25 -20.58 -3.54
CA ALA A 268 -10.60 -21.55 -2.67
C ALA A 268 -10.88 -22.99 -3.12
N GLY A 269 -12.16 -23.33 -3.37
CA GLY A 269 -12.57 -24.66 -3.84
C GLY A 269 -12.03 -25.05 -5.21
N LEU A 270 -11.73 -24.07 -6.07
CA LEU A 270 -11.09 -24.28 -7.38
C LEU A 270 -9.54 -24.22 -7.31
N GLY A 271 -8.97 -23.97 -6.13
CA GLY A 271 -7.52 -23.95 -5.93
C GLY A 271 -6.80 -22.71 -6.47
N PHE A 272 -7.52 -21.62 -6.75
CA PHE A 272 -6.91 -20.35 -7.18
C PHE A 272 -6.26 -19.58 -6.02
N VAL A 273 -6.75 -19.78 -4.80
CA VAL A 273 -6.17 -19.15 -3.62
C VAL A 273 -5.05 -20.04 -3.07
N LYS A 274 -3.85 -19.86 -3.60
CA LYS A 274 -2.61 -20.34 -2.97
C LYS A 274 -2.02 -19.16 -2.20
N PHE A 275 -2.06 -19.23 -0.87
CA PHE A 275 -1.68 -18.08 -0.07
C PHE A 275 -0.17 -17.88 -0.11
N ARG A 276 0.26 -16.81 -0.79
CA ARG A 276 1.61 -16.26 -0.64
C ARG A 276 1.87 -15.87 0.82
N TYR A 277 0.86 -15.33 1.47
CA TYR A 277 0.86 -14.95 2.88
C TYR A 277 -0.26 -15.70 3.61
N PRO A 278 -0.05 -16.97 4.03
CA PRO A 278 -1.06 -17.73 4.75
C PRO A 278 -1.34 -17.16 6.15
N PRO A 279 -2.45 -17.53 6.81
CA PRO A 279 -2.68 -17.18 8.21
C PRO A 279 -1.50 -17.63 9.07
N LYS A 280 -1.07 -16.78 10.02
CA LYS A 280 0.09 -17.04 10.91
C LYS A 280 1.40 -17.37 10.17
N ASN A 281 1.60 -16.80 8.98
CA ASN A 281 2.89 -16.90 8.29
C ASN A 281 4.02 -16.26 9.12
N ASN A 282 5.25 -16.68 8.84
CA ASN A 282 6.47 -16.14 9.43
C ASN A 282 7.09 -15.01 8.58
N LEU A 283 6.37 -14.48 7.59
CA LEU A 283 6.88 -13.47 6.65
C LEU A 283 6.69 -12.04 7.14
N GLY A 284 6.09 -11.87 8.32
CA GLY A 284 5.90 -10.56 8.97
C GLY A 284 4.93 -9.65 8.21
N VAL A 285 4.01 -10.25 7.45
CA VAL A 285 2.94 -9.57 6.70
C VAL A 285 1.62 -10.28 6.96
N ARG A 286 0.53 -9.50 6.99
CA ARG A 286 -0.81 -10.01 7.25
C ARG A 286 -1.25 -11.03 6.21
N PHE A 287 -2.25 -11.80 6.59
CA PHE A 287 -3.02 -12.65 5.70
C PHE A 287 -3.75 -11.82 4.62
N GLU A 288 -3.62 -12.21 3.36
CA GLU A 288 -4.22 -11.52 2.20
C GLU A 288 -5.08 -12.50 1.35
N PRO A 289 -6.34 -12.79 1.77
CA PRO A 289 -7.21 -13.76 1.10
C PRO A 289 -7.66 -13.38 -0.32
N TRP A 290 -7.44 -12.13 -0.74
CA TRP A 290 -7.76 -11.60 -2.06
C TRP A 290 -6.62 -11.77 -3.08
N HIS A 291 -5.41 -12.08 -2.60
CA HIS A 291 -4.19 -12.12 -3.42
C HIS A 291 -4.10 -13.43 -4.20
N ILE A 292 -3.91 -13.32 -5.52
CA ILE A 292 -3.72 -14.45 -6.43
C ILE A 292 -2.24 -14.54 -6.80
N GLU A 293 -1.61 -15.61 -6.32
CA GLU A 293 -0.23 -15.97 -6.67
C GLU A 293 -0.17 -16.60 -8.07
N VAL A 294 0.69 -16.06 -8.93
CA VAL A 294 0.93 -16.57 -10.28
C VAL A 294 2.32 -17.22 -10.35
N ILE A 295 2.36 -18.56 -10.38
CA ILE A 295 3.59 -19.38 -10.48
C ILE A 295 3.93 -19.70 -11.93
#